data_AF-A0A426RHC0-F1
#
_entry.id   AF-A0A426RHC0-F1
#
_cell.length_a   1.000
_cell.length_b   1.000
_cell.length_c   1.000
_cell.angle_alpha   90.00
_cell.angle_beta   90.00
_cell.angle_gamma   90.00
#
_symmetry.space_group_name_H-M   'P 1'
#
loop_
_entity.id
_entity.type
_entity.pdbx_description
1 polymer ?
#
loop_
_entity_poly.entity_id
_entity_poly.type
_entity_poly.pdbx_seq_one_letter_code
_entity_poly.pdbx_strand_id
1 'polypeptide(L)'
;MESFLQYAKKQFNVDKRLLIIYCSVYLIWGLGMNWFGTVMEIARFTYWWQVITCYILFMVPISLLLRDRPFHEQYAYGLVAMGFLEFGGYALQTSYAYPNNLLDQFFGGRTFALAMALFFALYFPAGNWLVGKIYDRIFPKAFENR
;
A
#
# COMPACT_ATOMS: atom_id res chain seq x y z
N MET A 1 14.77 -7.98 19.68
CA MET A 1 14.43 -6.60 19.25
C MET A 1 15.54 -5.98 18.41
N GLU A 2 16.81 -6.10 18.81
CA GLU A 2 17.95 -5.62 18.02
C GLU A 2 18.02 -6.22 16.61
N SER A 3 17.69 -7.51 16.47
CA SER A 3 17.62 -8.20 15.17
C SER A 3 16.61 -7.57 14.21
N PHE A 4 15.44 -7.14 14.70
CA PHE A 4 14.42 -6.49 13.87
C PHE A 4 14.86 -5.07 13.46
N LEU A 5 15.46 -4.31 14.37
CA LEU A 5 15.97 -2.97 14.06
C LEU A 5 17.08 -3.01 13.01
N GLN A 6 17.97 -4.01 13.08
CA GLN A 6 19.00 -4.23 12.06
C GLN A 6 18.37 -4.62 10.72
N TYR A 7 17.38 -5.50 10.71
CA TYR A 7 16.62 -5.87 9.52
C TYR A 7 15.95 -4.65 8.86
N ALA A 8 15.23 -3.85 9.65
CA ALA A 8 14.56 -2.65 9.18
C ALA A 8 15.56 -1.64 8.59
N LYS A 9 16.68 -1.38 9.29
CA LYS A 9 17.75 -0.51 8.79
C LYS A 9 18.29 -0.99 7.44
N LYS A 10 18.52 -2.30 7.27
CA LYS A 10 18.93 -2.87 5.98
C LYS A 10 17.89 -2.62 4.89
N GLN A 11 16.61 -2.81 5.20
CA GLN A 11 15.53 -2.64 4.23
C GLN A 11 15.34 -1.19 3.79
N PHE A 12 15.47 -0.24 4.72
CA PHE A 12 15.37 1.20 4.43
C PHE A 12 16.64 1.81 3.83
N ASN A 13 17.79 1.12 3.91
CA ASN A 13 19.02 1.54 3.26
C ASN A 13 18.97 1.27 1.76
N VAL A 14 18.35 2.18 1.02
CA VAL A 14 18.06 2.03 -0.41
C VAL A 14 18.55 3.23 -1.18
N ASP A 15 18.83 3.02 -2.47
CA ASP A 15 19.13 4.09 -3.39
C ASP A 15 17.96 5.11 -3.43
N LYS A 16 18.29 6.40 -3.37
CA LYS A 16 17.33 7.51 -3.49
C LYS A 16 16.50 7.41 -4.77
N ARG A 17 17.07 6.88 -5.86
CA ARG A 17 16.36 6.66 -7.13
C ARG A 17 15.23 5.64 -6.95
N LEU A 18 15.49 4.55 -6.23
CA LEU A 18 14.48 3.55 -5.93
C LEU A 18 13.37 4.14 -5.07
N LEU A 19 13.74 4.94 -4.05
CA LEU A 19 12.76 5.61 -3.19
C LEU A 19 11.85 6.56 -3.98
N ILE A 20 12.40 7.31 -4.95
CA ILE A 20 11.60 8.18 -5.83
C ILE A 20 10.61 7.35 -6.65
N ILE A 21 11.02 6.20 -7.18
CA ILE A 21 10.12 5.32 -7.94
C ILE A 21 9.01 4.78 -7.02
N TYR A 22 9.34 4.35 -5.80
CA TYR A 22 8.34 3.95 -4.81
C TYR A 22 7.32 5.07 -4.57
N CYS A 23 7.79 6.27 -4.23
CA CYS A 23 6.89 7.40 -3.97
C CYS A 23 6.03 7.74 -5.20
N SER A 24 6.61 7.77 -6.40
CA SER A 24 5.87 8.06 -7.63
C SER A 24 4.81 7.00 -7.94
N VAL A 25 5.16 5.72 -7.87
CA VAL A 25 4.23 4.60 -8.12
C VAL A 25 3.08 4.64 -7.12
N TYR A 26 3.39 4.73 -5.83
CA TYR A 26 2.37 4.73 -4.77
C TYR A 26 1.51 5.99 -4.80
N LEU A 27 2.07 7.16 -5.13
CA LEU A 27 1.29 8.39 -5.25
C LEU A 27 0.31 8.33 -6.43
N ILE A 28 0.77 7.91 -7.60
CA ILE A 28 -0.09 7.74 -8.79
C ILE A 28 -1.19 6.74 -8.49
N TRP A 29 -0.84 5.61 -7.88
CA TRP A 29 -1.80 4.60 -7.47
C TRP A 29 -2.82 5.17 -6.48
N GLY A 30 -2.36 5.91 -5.47
CA GLY A 30 -3.23 6.50 -4.45
C GLY A 30 -4.19 7.54 -5.00
N LEU A 31 -3.73 8.41 -5.89
CA LEU A 31 -4.59 9.36 -6.58
C LEU A 31 -5.61 8.63 -7.46
N GLY A 32 -5.17 7.62 -8.22
CA GLY A 32 -6.04 6.80 -9.07
C GLY A 32 -7.11 6.06 -8.28
N MET A 33 -6.76 5.48 -7.14
CA MET A 33 -7.70 4.72 -6.30
C MET A 33 -8.64 5.60 -5.51
N ASN A 34 -8.17 6.75 -5.02
CA ASN A 34 -9.05 7.72 -4.39
C ASN A 34 -10.08 8.26 -5.39
N TRP A 35 -9.64 8.56 -6.62
CA TRP A 35 -10.53 8.96 -7.71
C TRP A 35 -11.52 7.85 -8.08
N PHE A 36 -11.02 6.62 -8.31
CA PHE A 36 -11.86 5.47 -8.64
C PHE A 36 -12.87 5.16 -7.54
N GLY A 37 -12.45 5.14 -6.28
CA GLY A 37 -13.33 4.89 -5.13
C GLY A 37 -14.41 5.95 -4.97
N THR A 38 -14.12 7.20 -5.32
CA THR A 38 -15.11 8.30 -5.32
C THR A 38 -16.09 8.16 -6.48
N VAL A 39 -15.61 7.88 -7.70
CA VAL A 39 -16.44 7.74 -8.91
C VAL A 39 -17.36 6.52 -8.84
N MET A 40 -16.84 5.40 -8.34
CA MET A 40 -17.59 4.17 -8.17
C MET A 40 -18.39 4.14 -6.86
N GLU A 41 -18.36 5.23 -6.08
CA GLU A 41 -19.02 5.35 -4.78
C GLU A 41 -18.74 4.14 -3.89
N ILE A 42 -17.47 3.76 -3.74
CA ILE A 42 -17.02 2.65 -2.89
C ILE A 42 -16.58 3.19 -1.53
N ALA A 43 -15.51 3.98 -1.56
CA ALA A 43 -14.96 4.65 -0.39
C ALA A 43 -14.18 5.91 -0.80
N ARG A 44 -14.08 6.86 0.13
CA ARG A 44 -13.26 8.07 -0.03
C ARG A 44 -12.57 8.45 1.27
N PHE A 45 -11.43 9.11 1.15
CA PHE A 45 -10.84 9.81 2.30
C PHE A 45 -11.65 11.05 2.68
N THR A 46 -11.60 11.40 3.96
CA THR A 46 -12.19 12.63 4.49
C THR A 46 -11.52 13.88 3.92
N TYR A 47 -10.19 13.82 3.76
CA TYR A 47 -9.36 14.91 3.27
C TYR A 47 -8.40 14.42 2.19
N TRP A 48 -8.17 15.24 1.16
CA TRP A 48 -7.33 14.89 0.02
C TRP A 48 -5.87 14.57 0.39
N TRP A 49 -5.33 15.24 1.42
CA TRP A 49 -3.94 15.06 1.85
C TRP A 49 -3.68 13.68 2.47
N GLN A 50 -4.74 12.95 2.85
CA GLN A 50 -4.62 11.60 3.38
C GLN A 50 -4.10 10.60 2.35
N VAL A 51 -4.20 10.92 1.05
CA VAL A 51 -3.53 10.14 0.00
C VAL A 51 -2.02 10.10 0.27
N ILE A 52 -1.43 11.21 0.70
CA ILE A 52 0.02 11.28 1.00
C ILE A 52 0.34 10.46 2.24
N THR A 53 -0.42 10.60 3.32
CA THR A 53 -0.12 9.87 4.57
C THR A 53 -0.34 8.37 4.41
N CYS A 54 -1.39 7.95 3.71
CA CYS A 54 -1.68 6.55 3.42
C CYS A 54 -0.65 5.97 2.44
N TYR A 55 -0.57 6.51 1.23
CA TYR A 55 0.21 5.85 0.17
C TYR A 55 1.71 6.08 0.30
N ILE A 56 2.14 7.24 0.80
CA ILE A 56 3.57 7.55 0.93
C ILE A 56 4.07 7.22 2.32
N LEU A 57 3.49 7.82 3.37
CA LEU A 57 4.06 7.69 4.72
C LEU A 57 3.78 6.33 5.37
N PHE A 58 2.72 5.63 4.96
CA PHE A 58 2.40 4.31 5.50
C PHE A 58 2.80 3.19 4.53
N MET A 59 2.29 3.19 3.30
CA MET A 59 2.48 2.04 2.41
C MET A 59 3.91 1.90 1.87
N VAL A 60 4.62 2.99 1.55
CA VAL A 60 6.02 2.88 1.06
C VAL A 60 6.93 2.27 2.13
N PRO A 61 6.92 2.71 3.42
CA PRO A 61 7.75 2.08 4.43
C PRO A 61 7.46 0.60 4.64
N ILE A 62 6.19 0.20 4.64
CA ILE A 62 5.81 -1.21 4.76
C ILE A 62 6.28 -1.99 3.52
N SER A 63 6.13 -1.43 2.32
CA SER A 63 6.61 -2.06 1.08
C SER A 63 8.11 -2.30 1.10
N LEU A 64 8.88 -1.31 1.55
CA LEU A 64 10.33 -1.43 1.71
C LEU A 64 10.69 -2.50 2.74
N LEU A 65 10.00 -2.54 3.88
CA LEU A 65 10.23 -3.54 4.92
C LEU A 65 9.96 -4.97 4.44
N LEU A 66 8.98 -5.13 3.55
CA LEU A 66 8.58 -6.40 2.94
C LEU A 66 9.33 -6.74 1.63
N ARG A 67 10.17 -5.82 1.14
CA ARG A 67 10.93 -6.04 -0.09
C ARG A 67 11.86 -7.24 0.06
N ASP A 68 12.08 -7.95 -1.04
CA ASP A 68 12.94 -9.14 -1.16
C ASP A 68 12.39 -10.39 -0.42
N ARG A 69 11.14 -10.32 0.06
CA ARG A 69 10.39 -11.47 0.59
C ARG A 69 9.55 -12.14 -0.50
N PRO A 70 9.23 -13.44 -0.39
CA PRO A 70 8.33 -14.09 -1.33
C PRO A 70 6.92 -13.48 -1.28
N PHE A 71 6.18 -13.58 -2.38
CA PHE A 71 4.85 -12.99 -2.56
C PHE A 71 3.89 -13.26 -1.37
N HIS A 72 3.83 -14.50 -0.89
CA HIS A 72 2.92 -14.91 0.17
C HIS A 72 3.26 -14.25 1.51
N GLU A 73 4.55 -14.04 1.82
CA GLU A 73 4.97 -13.32 3.02
C GLU A 73 4.61 -11.84 2.91
N GLN A 74 4.86 -11.22 1.76
CA GLN A 74 4.48 -9.83 1.53
C GLN A 74 2.97 -9.63 1.68
N TYR A 75 2.18 -10.56 1.14
CA TYR A 75 0.73 -10.53 1.28
C TYR A 75 0.28 -10.72 2.73
N ALA A 76 0.80 -11.74 3.43
CA ALA A 76 0.40 -12.04 4.80
C ALA A 76 0.75 -10.91 5.78
N TYR A 77 1.97 -10.38 5.74
CA TYR A 77 2.37 -9.26 6.58
C TYR A 77 1.73 -7.94 6.12
N GLY A 78 1.53 -7.78 4.81
CA GLY A 78 0.75 -6.68 4.25
C GLY A 78 -0.69 -6.66 4.75
N LEU A 79 -1.32 -7.84 4.90
CA LEU A 79 -2.67 -7.97 5.43
C LEU A 79 -2.75 -7.49 6.89
N VAL A 80 -1.72 -7.78 7.70
CA VAL A 80 -1.65 -7.23 9.07
C VAL A 80 -1.60 -5.71 9.03
N ALA A 81 -0.74 -5.12 8.19
CA ALA A 81 -0.63 -3.67 8.05
C ALA A 81 -1.94 -3.03 7.56
N MET A 82 -2.57 -3.59 6.53
CA MET A 82 -3.86 -3.12 6.03
C MET A 82 -4.98 -3.29 7.04
N GLY A 83 -4.98 -4.37 7.83
CA GLY A 83 -5.95 -4.57 8.89
C GLY A 83 -5.95 -3.40 9.87
N PHE A 84 -4.77 -2.96 10.32
CA PHE A 84 -4.65 -1.77 11.17
C PHE A 84 -5.08 -0.48 10.45
N LEU A 85 -4.70 -0.33 9.18
CA LEU A 85 -5.01 0.88 8.42
C LEU A 85 -6.51 1.04 8.15
N GLU A 86 -7.18 -0.02 7.68
CA GLU A 86 -8.62 -0.02 7.41
C GLU A 86 -9.41 0.10 8.72
N PHE A 87 -9.05 -0.67 9.75
CA PHE A 87 -9.68 -0.57 11.07
C PHE A 87 -9.57 0.86 11.62
N GLY A 88 -8.35 1.42 11.67
CA GLY A 88 -8.12 2.78 12.14
C GLY A 88 -8.80 3.83 11.26
N GLY A 89 -8.80 3.61 9.95
CA GLY A 89 -9.44 4.46 8.95
C GLY A 89 -10.93 4.69 9.25
N TYR A 90 -11.68 3.61 9.40
CA TYR A 90 -13.12 3.67 9.70
C TYR A 90 -13.40 4.04 11.16
N ALA A 91 -12.64 3.49 12.11
CA ALA A 91 -12.85 3.77 13.54
C ALA A 91 -12.64 5.26 13.88
N LEU A 92 -11.66 5.91 13.24
CA LEU A 92 -11.38 7.34 13.41
C LEU A 92 -12.14 8.22 12.40
N GLN A 93 -13.01 7.64 11.57
CA GLN A 93 -13.79 8.38 10.55
C GLN A 93 -12.91 9.21 9.59
N THR A 94 -11.73 8.68 9.31
CA THR A 94 -10.78 9.26 8.35
C THR A 94 -10.93 8.64 6.95
N SER A 95 -11.68 7.54 6.85
CA SER A 95 -12.15 6.92 5.61
C SER A 95 -13.65 6.69 5.72
N TYR A 96 -14.38 7.02 4.66
CA TYR A 96 -15.82 6.82 4.57
C TYR A 96 -16.15 5.81 3.48
N ALA A 97 -16.86 4.75 3.85
CA ALA A 97 -17.54 3.89 2.90
C ALA A 97 -18.85 4.56 2.46
N TYR A 98 -19.12 4.60 1.16
CA TYR A 98 -20.38 5.14 0.67
C TYR A 98 -21.54 4.19 1.04
N PRO A 99 -22.71 4.72 1.46
CA PRO A 99 -23.86 3.89 1.75
C PRO A 99 -24.39 3.22 0.48
N ASN A 100 -24.86 1.97 0.57
CA ASN A 100 -25.38 1.19 -0.55
C ASN A 100 -24.37 1.01 -1.71
N ASN A 101 -23.06 1.02 -1.43
CA ASN A 101 -22.07 0.71 -2.45
C ASN A 101 -22.20 -0.75 -2.94
N LEU A 102 -21.69 -1.05 -4.13
CA LEU A 102 -21.81 -2.39 -4.72
C LEU A 102 -21.30 -3.50 -3.78
N LEU A 103 -20.16 -3.28 -3.11
CA LEU A 103 -19.58 -4.27 -2.19
C LEU A 103 -20.46 -4.48 -0.95
N ASP A 104 -21.05 -3.41 -0.42
CA ASP A 104 -22.02 -3.45 0.68
C ASP A 104 -23.31 -4.19 0.26
N GLN A 105 -23.79 -3.99 -0.97
CA GLN A 105 -24.95 -4.74 -1.48
C GLN A 105 -24.67 -6.23 -1.67
N PHE A 106 -23.48 -6.59 -2.17
CA PHE A 106 -23.13 -8.00 -2.42
C PHE A 106 -22.73 -8.77 -1.15
N PHE A 107 -22.01 -8.13 -0.23
CA PHE A 107 -21.40 -8.81 0.91
C PHE A 107 -21.88 -8.31 2.28
N GLY A 108 -22.50 -7.12 2.34
CA GLY A 108 -22.92 -6.44 3.57
C GLY A 108 -21.84 -5.55 4.21
N GLY A 109 -22.26 -4.55 4.99
CA GLY A 109 -21.32 -3.52 5.49
C GLY A 109 -20.24 -4.04 6.45
N ARG A 110 -20.48 -5.18 7.11
CA ARG A 110 -19.50 -5.81 8.02
C ARG A 110 -18.34 -6.46 7.27
N THR A 111 -18.58 -6.97 6.07
CA THR A 111 -17.57 -7.66 5.25
C THR A 111 -16.85 -6.69 4.32
N PHE A 112 -17.40 -5.48 4.11
CA PHE A 112 -16.76 -4.41 3.35
C PHE A 112 -15.32 -4.13 3.82
N ALA A 113 -15.14 -3.78 5.11
CA ALA A 113 -13.82 -3.42 5.63
C ALA A 113 -12.82 -4.60 5.53
N LEU A 114 -13.29 -5.84 5.70
CA LEU A 114 -12.47 -7.04 5.51
C LEU A 114 -12.07 -7.22 4.05
N ALA A 115 -13.01 -7.03 3.12
CA ALA A 115 -12.73 -7.10 1.68
C ALA A 115 -11.71 -6.05 1.26
N MET A 116 -11.82 -4.81 1.77
CA MET A 116 -10.86 -3.75 1.51
C MET A 116 -9.47 -4.11 2.03
N ALA A 117 -9.36 -4.63 3.26
CA ALA A 117 -8.08 -5.07 3.81
C ALA A 117 -7.44 -6.20 2.97
N LEU A 118 -8.24 -7.21 2.59
CA LEU A 118 -7.79 -8.33 1.75
C LEU A 118 -7.32 -7.87 0.36
N PHE A 119 -8.03 -6.93 -0.24
CA PHE A 119 -7.71 -6.36 -1.55
C PHE A 119 -6.45 -5.51 -1.49
N PHE A 120 -6.40 -4.53 -0.60
CA PHE A 120 -5.27 -3.60 -0.52
C PHE A 120 -3.98 -4.27 -0.01
N ALA A 121 -4.06 -5.39 0.70
CA ALA A 121 -2.88 -6.17 1.06
C ALA A 121 -2.10 -6.65 -0.19
N LEU A 122 -2.76 -6.80 -1.34
CA LEU A 122 -2.10 -7.11 -2.62
C LEU A 122 -1.22 -5.97 -3.13
N TYR A 123 -1.36 -4.75 -2.61
CA TYR A 123 -0.59 -3.60 -3.10
C TYR A 123 0.88 -3.74 -2.74
N PHE A 124 1.22 -4.37 -1.62
CA PHE A 124 2.61 -4.59 -1.25
C PHE A 124 3.35 -5.49 -2.25
N PRO A 125 2.90 -6.73 -2.52
CA PRO A 125 3.56 -7.56 -3.53
C PRO A 125 3.47 -6.96 -4.94
N ALA A 126 2.31 -6.42 -5.35
CA ALA A 126 2.15 -5.84 -6.68
C ALA A 126 3.02 -4.58 -6.87
N GLY A 127 3.06 -3.71 -5.87
CA GLY A 127 3.84 -2.49 -5.85
C GLY A 127 5.34 -2.77 -5.82
N ASN A 128 5.80 -3.71 -4.99
CA ASN A 128 7.20 -4.12 -4.98
C ASN A 128 7.64 -4.72 -6.32
N TRP A 129 6.79 -5.56 -6.93
CA TRP A 129 7.04 -6.09 -8.27
C TRP A 129 7.12 -4.99 -9.33
N LEU A 130 6.13 -4.09 -9.37
CA LEU A 130 6.06 -3.00 -10.35
C LEU A 130 7.23 -2.04 -10.20
N VAL A 131 7.57 -1.63 -8.98
CA VAL A 131 8.71 -0.76 -8.69
C VAL A 131 10.02 -1.43 -9.13
N GLY A 132 10.19 -2.72 -8.85
CA GLY A 132 11.36 -3.49 -9.33
C GLY A 132 11.46 -3.45 -10.86
N LYS A 133 10.36 -3.77 -11.56
CA LYS A 133 10.31 -3.71 -13.04
C LYS A 133 10.63 -2.33 -13.61
N ILE A 134 10.11 -1.27 -13.00
CA ILE A 134 10.39 0.11 -13.45
C ILE A 134 11.84 0.47 -13.18
N TYR A 135 12.36 0.15 -11.99
CA TYR A 135 13.74 0.45 -11.61
C TYR A 135 14.73 -0.26 -12.55
N ASP A 136 14.53 -1.55 -12.82
CA ASP A 136 15.40 -2.34 -13.70
C ASP A 136 15.36 -1.83 -15.14
N ARG A 137 14.20 -1.37 -15.61
CA ARG A 137 14.03 -0.83 -16.96
C ARG A 137 14.69 0.55 -17.14
N ILE A 138 14.68 1.39 -16.09
CA ILE A 138 15.29 2.73 -16.12
C ILE A 138 16.78 2.68 -15.78
N PHE A 139 17.20 1.77 -14.90
CA PHE A 139 18.57 1.62 -14.40
C PHE A 139 19.13 0.20 -14.58
N PRO A 140 19.23 -0.32 -15.82
CA PRO A 140 19.62 -1.71 -16.08
C PRO A 140 21.03 -2.06 -15.55
N LYS A 141 21.94 -1.08 -15.44
CA LYS A 141 23.30 -1.29 -14.91
C LYS A 141 23.41 -1.23 -13.39
N ALA A 142 22.35 -0.88 -12.66
CA ALA A 142 22.35 -0.90 -11.20
C ALA A 142 22.21 -2.33 -10.62
N PHE A 143 21.87 -3.31 -11.48
CA PHE A 143 21.67 -4.71 -11.13
C PHE A 143 22.98 -5.51 -11.02
N GLU A 144 24.06 -5.10 -11.69
CA GLU A 144 25.37 -5.79 -11.62
C GLU A 144 26.03 -5.71 -10.23
N ASN A 145 25.54 -4.83 -9.35
CA ASN A 145 26.09 -4.61 -8.01
C ASN A 145 25.11 -4.98 -6.86
N ARG A 146 24.05 -5.76 -7.13
CA ARG A 146 23.12 -6.26 -6.10
C ARG A 146 23.31 -7.75 -5.83
#